data_AF-R4PUZ4-F1
#
_entry.id   AF-R4PUZ4-F1
#
_cell.length_a   1.000
_cell.length_b   1.000
_cell.length_c   1.000
_cell.angle_alpha   90.00
_cell.angle_beta   90.00
_cell.angle_gamma   90.00
#
_symmetry.space_group_name_H-M   'P 1'
#
loop_
_entity.id
_entity.type
_entity.pdbx_description
1 polymer ?
#
loop_
_entity_poly.entity_id
_entity_poly.type
_entity_poly.pdbx_seq_one_letter_code
_entity_poly.pdbx_strand_id
1 'polypeptide(L)'
;MRQLVKDSGAQLFVFGLDNLASCRFLFKESKQMSKKLSIKPVHLVVIGLTILVLGILIPSFFIDPSSTIGLSLIMGSIILLSAYTFFAVNVVRSKGKKSIKWLVLPVLLLLLVSGGFFTYNKYQQHLNDKIYSTSDVINFSDFTLSIKEPSFKTVEINVPQDKVSRYGDLGVSEDCSKYPEDNNQPEDYFNEATGKWVFHDEEKWEKDHPTRRYCEWRNDSRTSINKYIANNQRLTLNYELTANSNVDSSKISISLLPDSGRELKTDETHFDYDSLLSDRYVPPFNYAYKPYSQSDLGGDINKGITRQGEIKADVRNDEKNIDLKVTYNGETRLVRVSR
;
A
#
# COMPACT_ATOMS: atom_id res chain seq x y z
N MET A 1 -15.96 -13.93 -9.28
CA MET A 1 -15.72 -13.83 -7.82
C MET A 1 -16.91 -14.18 -6.92
N ARG A 2 -18.19 -13.98 -7.32
CA ARG A 2 -19.35 -14.36 -6.48
C ARG A 2 -19.66 -15.86 -6.39
N GLN A 3 -19.13 -16.70 -7.28
CA GLN A 3 -19.37 -18.16 -7.25
C GLN A 3 -18.42 -18.91 -6.29
N LEU A 4 -17.16 -18.46 -6.14
CA LEU A 4 -16.14 -19.10 -5.28
C LEU A 4 -16.43 -18.98 -3.77
N VAL A 5 -17.23 -17.98 -3.36
CA VAL A 5 -17.64 -17.79 -1.96
C VAL A 5 -18.71 -18.81 -1.53
N LYS A 6 -19.47 -19.37 -2.48
CA LYS A 6 -20.54 -20.33 -2.16
C LYS A 6 -20.02 -21.75 -1.89
N ASP A 7 -18.95 -22.16 -2.57
CA ASP A 7 -18.35 -23.48 -2.38
C ASP A 7 -17.46 -23.55 -1.12
N SER A 8 -16.88 -22.42 -0.70
CA SER A 8 -16.08 -22.30 0.53
C SER A 8 -16.93 -22.44 1.80
N GLY A 9 -18.17 -21.94 1.78
CA GLY A 9 -19.11 -22.07 2.89
C GLY A 9 -19.66 -23.49 3.08
N ALA A 10 -19.75 -24.26 2.00
CA ALA A 10 -20.17 -25.66 2.04
C ALA A 10 -19.07 -26.57 2.60
N GLN A 11 -17.80 -26.33 2.26
CA GLN A 11 -16.67 -27.10 2.83
C GLN A 11 -16.50 -26.85 4.33
N LEU A 12 -16.71 -25.62 4.83
CA LEU A 12 -16.68 -25.33 6.27
C LEU A 12 -17.79 -26.05 7.05
N PHE A 13 -18.95 -26.28 6.42
CA PHE A 13 -20.07 -27.00 7.04
C PHE A 13 -19.84 -28.52 7.09
N VAL A 14 -19.15 -29.10 6.10
CA VAL A 14 -18.77 -30.51 6.09
C VAL A 14 -17.67 -30.80 7.13
N PHE A 15 -16.68 -29.93 7.28
CA PHE A 15 -15.68 -30.03 8.36
C PHE A 15 -16.28 -29.84 9.77
N GLY A 16 -17.39 -29.12 9.91
CA GLY A 16 -18.12 -28.97 11.18
C GLY A 16 -18.84 -30.24 11.63
N LEU A 17 -19.36 -31.04 10.70
CA LEU A 17 -20.10 -32.27 10.99
C LEU A 17 -19.18 -33.45 11.31
N ASP A 18 -18.02 -33.56 10.65
CA ASP A 18 -17.02 -34.59 10.97
C ASP A 18 -16.32 -34.33 12.33
N ASN A 19 -16.22 -33.06 12.74
CA ASN A 19 -15.76 -32.69 14.08
C ASN A 19 -16.77 -33.05 15.19
N LEU A 20 -18.07 -33.08 14.91
CA LEU A 20 -19.09 -33.54 15.85
C LEU A 20 -19.04 -35.06 16.07
N ALA A 21 -18.72 -35.84 15.02
CA ALA A 21 -18.46 -37.27 15.14
C ALA A 21 -17.16 -37.56 15.91
N SER A 22 -16.10 -36.79 15.65
CA SER A 22 -14.84 -36.85 16.43
C SER A 22 -15.03 -36.43 17.89
N CYS A 23 -15.88 -35.44 18.18
CA CYS A 23 -16.25 -35.08 19.54
C CYS A 23 -16.98 -36.22 20.26
N ARG A 24 -17.88 -36.96 19.58
CA ARG A 24 -18.52 -38.15 20.17
C ARG A 24 -17.50 -39.27 20.45
N PHE A 25 -16.50 -39.44 19.61
CA PHE A 25 -15.43 -40.43 19.82
C PHE A 25 -14.55 -40.05 21.02
N LEU A 26 -14.12 -38.79 21.10
CA LEU A 26 -13.39 -38.23 22.25
C LEU A 26 -14.22 -38.28 23.56
N PHE A 27 -15.55 -38.13 23.49
CA PHE A 27 -16.45 -38.29 24.63
C PHE A 27 -16.57 -39.74 25.12
N LYS A 28 -16.46 -40.73 24.22
CA LYS A 28 -16.54 -42.15 24.56
C LYS A 28 -15.22 -42.64 25.16
N GLU A 29 -14.09 -42.21 24.63
CA GLU A 29 -12.76 -42.53 25.17
C GLU A 29 -12.43 -41.78 26.47
N SER A 30 -12.79 -40.50 26.61
CA SER A 30 -12.54 -39.76 27.86
C SER A 30 -13.26 -40.36 29.07
N LYS A 31 -14.47 -40.93 28.86
CA LYS A 31 -15.21 -41.69 29.89
C LYS A 31 -14.48 -42.97 30.30
N GLN A 32 -13.72 -43.58 29.40
CA GLN A 32 -12.97 -44.81 29.63
C GLN A 32 -11.59 -44.51 30.24
N MET A 33 -10.91 -43.45 29.82
CA MET A 33 -9.66 -42.96 30.43
C MET A 33 -9.88 -42.39 31.84
N SER A 34 -10.99 -41.68 32.09
CA SER A 34 -11.35 -41.16 33.42
C SER A 34 -11.57 -42.25 34.47
N LYS A 35 -11.84 -43.50 34.07
CA LYS A 35 -11.94 -44.64 35.01
C LYS A 35 -10.58 -45.23 35.38
N LYS A 36 -9.53 -45.01 34.58
CA LYS A 36 -8.17 -45.52 34.83
C LYS A 36 -7.20 -44.46 35.35
N LEU A 37 -7.44 -43.19 35.06
CA LEU A 37 -6.66 -42.07 35.57
C LEU A 37 -7.51 -41.24 36.54
N SER A 38 -7.01 -41.04 37.76
CA SER A 38 -7.59 -40.21 38.83
C SER A 38 -7.56 -38.71 38.49
N ILE A 39 -8.02 -38.32 37.30
CA ILE A 39 -8.05 -36.92 36.87
C ILE A 39 -9.34 -36.31 37.41
N LYS A 40 -9.21 -35.49 38.45
CA LYS A 40 -10.33 -34.74 39.03
C LYS A 40 -10.81 -33.67 38.03
N PRO A 41 -12.11 -33.34 37.97
CA PRO A 41 -12.66 -32.33 37.04
C PRO A 41 -11.96 -30.96 37.10
N VAL A 42 -11.43 -30.59 38.26
CA VAL A 42 -10.63 -29.37 38.45
C VAL A 42 -9.38 -29.37 37.55
N HIS A 43 -8.76 -30.52 37.33
CA HIS A 43 -7.56 -30.63 36.49
C HIS A 43 -7.87 -30.39 35.01
N LEU A 44 -9.05 -30.78 34.52
CA LEU A 44 -9.48 -30.48 33.14
C LEU A 44 -9.74 -28.98 32.94
N VAL A 45 -10.33 -28.30 33.93
CA VAL A 45 -10.53 -26.85 33.88
C VAL A 45 -9.19 -26.12 33.89
N VAL A 46 -8.25 -26.54 34.75
CA VAL A 46 -6.90 -25.98 34.78
C VAL A 46 -6.19 -26.21 33.44
N ILE A 47 -6.18 -27.43 32.91
CA ILE A 47 -5.57 -27.75 31.61
C ILE A 47 -6.17 -26.90 30.48
N GLY A 48 -7.50 -26.76 30.41
CA GLY A 48 -8.17 -25.92 29.40
C GLY A 48 -7.80 -24.44 29.53
N LEU A 49 -7.71 -23.92 30.76
CA LEU A 49 -7.26 -22.55 31.03
C LEU A 49 -5.79 -22.36 30.63
N THR A 50 -4.92 -23.32 30.95
CA THR A 50 -3.50 -23.28 30.59
C THR A 50 -3.30 -23.31 29.08
N ILE A 51 -4.07 -24.13 28.36
CA ILE A 51 -4.04 -24.18 26.88
C ILE A 51 -4.53 -22.85 26.28
N LEU A 52 -5.57 -22.23 26.85
CA LEU A 52 -6.06 -20.94 26.37
C LEU A 52 -5.06 -19.82 26.64
N VAL A 53 -4.44 -19.80 27.83
CA VAL A 53 -3.39 -18.83 28.18
C VAL A 53 -2.14 -19.03 27.33
N LEU A 54 -1.65 -20.26 27.15
CA LEU A 54 -0.52 -20.57 26.27
C LEU A 54 -0.84 -20.34 24.79
N GLY A 55 -2.06 -20.62 24.34
CA GLY A 55 -2.53 -20.41 22.98
C GLY A 55 -2.70 -18.93 22.61
N ILE A 56 -2.87 -18.05 23.61
CA ILE A 56 -2.81 -16.60 23.45
C ILE A 56 -1.36 -16.11 23.53
N LEU A 57 -0.58 -16.59 24.50
CA LEU A 57 0.79 -16.12 24.72
C LEU A 57 1.77 -16.57 23.63
N ILE A 58 1.76 -17.82 23.19
CA ILE A 58 2.79 -18.36 22.28
C ILE A 58 2.76 -17.70 20.89
N PRO A 59 1.61 -17.51 20.21
CA PRO A 59 1.58 -16.84 18.92
C PRO A 59 1.86 -15.34 19.02
N SER A 60 1.68 -14.73 20.20
CA SER A 60 2.07 -13.33 20.46
C SER A 60 3.57 -13.10 20.31
N PHE A 61 4.40 -14.16 20.39
CA PHE A 61 5.84 -14.09 20.29
C PHE A 61 6.41 -14.62 18.96
N PHE A 62 5.66 -15.45 18.22
CA PHE A 62 6.18 -16.08 17.00
C PHE A 62 5.06 -16.28 15.96
N ILE A 63 5.18 -15.56 14.84
CA ILE A 63 4.47 -15.73 13.55
C ILE A 63 3.12 -15.00 13.43
N ASP A 64 2.92 -14.41 12.25
CA ASP A 64 1.78 -13.62 11.76
C ASP A 64 0.43 -13.90 12.49
N PRO A 65 -0.09 -12.93 13.28
CA PRO A 65 -1.08 -13.16 14.33
C PRO A 65 -2.50 -13.47 13.84
N SER A 66 -2.80 -13.38 12.54
CA SER A 66 -4.20 -13.38 12.09
C SER A 66 -4.85 -14.76 11.94
N SER A 67 -4.08 -15.82 11.64
CA SER A 67 -4.65 -17.16 11.36
C SER A 67 -4.51 -18.14 12.53
N THR A 68 -3.37 -18.15 13.22
CA THR A 68 -3.07 -19.08 14.32
C THR A 68 -3.73 -18.67 15.63
N ILE A 69 -3.83 -17.36 15.93
CA ILE A 69 -4.52 -16.85 17.12
C ILE A 69 -6.03 -17.12 17.05
N GLY A 70 -6.63 -16.95 15.87
CA GLY A 70 -8.04 -17.25 15.66
C GLY A 70 -8.36 -18.72 15.92
N LEU A 71 -7.54 -19.63 15.39
CA LEU A 71 -7.76 -21.07 15.50
C LEU A 71 -7.44 -21.59 16.92
N SER A 72 -6.42 -21.06 17.59
CA SER A 72 -6.09 -21.39 18.98
C SER A 72 -7.14 -20.87 19.95
N LEU A 73 -7.71 -19.68 19.73
CA LEU A 73 -8.82 -19.14 20.51
C LEU A 73 -10.08 -19.98 20.34
N ILE A 74 -10.41 -20.40 19.11
CA ILE A 74 -11.59 -21.25 18.84
C ILE A 74 -11.42 -22.62 19.50
N MET A 75 -10.28 -23.28 19.30
CA MET A 75 -10.02 -24.60 19.90
C MET A 75 -9.92 -24.52 21.43
N GLY A 76 -9.22 -23.51 21.96
CA GLY A 76 -9.14 -23.23 23.38
C GLY A 76 -10.51 -22.99 24.00
N SER A 77 -11.36 -22.20 23.33
CA SER A 77 -12.74 -21.93 23.77
C SER A 77 -13.60 -23.19 23.75
N ILE A 78 -13.48 -24.05 22.73
CA ILE A 78 -14.23 -25.31 22.66
C ILE A 78 -13.80 -26.27 23.78
N ILE A 79 -12.50 -26.39 24.05
CA ILE A 79 -11.97 -27.22 25.14
C ILE A 79 -12.44 -26.68 26.49
N LEU A 80 -12.43 -25.36 26.69
CA LEU A 80 -12.94 -24.74 27.91
C LEU A 80 -14.44 -24.94 28.07
N LEU A 81 -15.23 -24.77 27.00
CA LEU A 81 -16.68 -24.98 27.03
C LEU A 81 -17.05 -26.44 27.32
N SER A 82 -16.30 -27.39 26.76
CA SER A 82 -16.51 -28.83 26.99
C SER A 82 -16.07 -29.27 28.40
N ALA A 83 -14.92 -28.80 28.89
CA ALA A 83 -14.51 -29.02 30.28
C ALA A 83 -15.50 -28.39 31.27
N TYR A 84 -16.01 -27.20 30.93
CA TYR A 84 -16.96 -26.44 31.73
C TYR A 84 -18.34 -27.08 31.78
N THR A 85 -18.88 -27.56 30.65
CA THR A 85 -20.15 -28.30 30.63
C THR A 85 -20.05 -29.59 31.45
N PHE A 86 -18.92 -30.28 31.39
CA PHE A 86 -18.67 -31.47 32.21
C PHE A 86 -18.60 -31.15 33.71
N PHE A 87 -17.93 -30.04 34.08
CA PHE A 87 -17.87 -29.56 35.47
C PHE A 87 -19.24 -29.11 35.98
N ALA A 88 -19.99 -28.34 35.20
CA ALA A 88 -21.32 -27.85 35.53
C ALA A 88 -22.29 -29.01 35.79
N VAL A 89 -22.30 -30.03 34.92
CA VAL A 89 -23.14 -31.22 35.08
C VAL A 89 -22.78 -31.98 36.37
N ASN A 90 -21.50 -32.17 36.67
CA ASN A 90 -21.07 -32.89 37.88
C ASN A 90 -21.32 -32.12 39.19
N VAL A 91 -21.16 -30.79 39.17
CA VAL A 91 -21.36 -29.94 40.35
C VAL A 91 -22.86 -29.78 40.66
N VAL A 92 -23.71 -29.62 39.64
CA VAL A 92 -25.17 -29.60 39.81
C VAL A 92 -25.69 -30.93 40.35
N ARG A 93 -25.12 -32.06 39.90
CA ARG A 93 -25.51 -33.40 40.35
C ARG A 93 -25.11 -33.71 41.79
N SER A 94 -24.00 -33.14 42.29
CA SER A 94 -23.47 -33.44 43.62
C SER A 94 -23.88 -32.45 44.73
N LYS A 95 -24.09 -31.17 44.42
CA LYS A 95 -24.37 -30.12 45.43
C LYS A 95 -25.70 -29.38 45.24
N GLY A 96 -26.48 -29.74 44.21
CA GLY A 96 -27.76 -29.10 43.89
C GLY A 96 -27.62 -27.66 43.36
N LYS A 97 -28.76 -27.05 43.00
CA LYS A 97 -28.86 -25.76 42.29
C LYS A 97 -28.16 -24.57 42.97
N LYS A 98 -27.83 -24.65 44.26
CA LYS A 98 -27.17 -23.56 45.03
C LYS A 98 -25.72 -23.26 44.57
N SER A 99 -25.11 -24.11 43.75
CA SER A 99 -23.71 -23.95 43.27
C SER A 99 -23.55 -23.22 41.93
N ILE A 100 -24.65 -22.83 41.27
CA ILE A 100 -24.66 -22.13 39.96
C ILE A 100 -23.86 -20.82 39.97
N LYS A 101 -23.62 -20.18 41.12
CA LYS A 101 -22.84 -18.94 41.19
C LYS A 101 -21.40 -19.09 40.66
N TRP A 102 -20.80 -20.29 40.75
CA TRP A 102 -19.46 -20.57 40.23
C TRP A 102 -19.39 -20.72 38.70
N LEU A 103 -20.54 -20.81 38.03
CA LEU A 103 -20.67 -20.89 36.58
C LEU A 103 -20.60 -19.50 35.90
N VAL A 104 -20.90 -18.43 36.64
CA VAL A 104 -20.96 -17.07 36.06
C VAL A 104 -19.57 -16.56 35.65
N LEU A 105 -18.53 -16.85 36.44
CA LEU A 105 -17.19 -16.30 36.25
C LEU A 105 -16.53 -16.63 34.88
N PRO A 106 -16.45 -17.90 34.45
CA PRO A 106 -15.83 -18.24 33.16
C PRO A 106 -16.65 -17.78 31.95
N VAL A 107 -17.99 -17.75 32.05
CA VAL A 107 -18.84 -17.17 30.98
C VAL A 107 -18.57 -15.68 30.83
N LEU A 108 -18.42 -14.96 31.95
CA LEU A 108 -18.08 -13.54 31.95
C LEU A 108 -16.68 -13.29 31.35
N LEU A 109 -15.71 -14.17 31.66
CA LEU A 109 -14.36 -14.09 31.11
C LEU A 109 -14.34 -14.33 29.59
N LEU A 110 -15.11 -15.31 29.12
CA LEU A 110 -15.23 -15.63 27.69
C LEU A 110 -15.94 -14.50 26.92
N LEU A 111 -16.96 -13.88 27.52
CA LEU A 111 -17.60 -12.67 26.98
C LEU A 111 -16.67 -11.45 26.93
N LEU A 112 -15.81 -11.26 27.95
CA LEU A 112 -14.83 -10.17 27.96
C LEU A 112 -13.75 -10.36 26.88
N VAL A 113 -13.22 -11.58 26.71
CA VAL A 113 -12.19 -11.86 25.71
C VAL A 113 -12.75 -11.75 24.29
N SER A 114 -13.92 -12.35 24.02
CA SER A 114 -14.57 -12.26 22.71
C SER A 114 -15.04 -10.84 22.38
N GLY A 115 -15.61 -10.14 23.36
CA GLY A 115 -16.00 -8.74 23.24
C GLY A 115 -14.81 -7.84 22.94
N GLY A 116 -13.71 -8.01 23.67
CA GLY A 116 -12.46 -7.27 23.49
C GLY A 116 -11.82 -7.48 22.13
N PHE A 117 -11.83 -8.72 21.61
CA PHE A 117 -11.33 -9.02 20.27
C PHE A 117 -12.18 -8.34 19.18
N PHE A 118 -13.51 -8.39 19.31
CA PHE A 118 -14.40 -7.76 18.33
C PHE A 118 -14.26 -6.23 18.32
N THR A 119 -14.19 -5.59 19.50
CA THR A 119 -13.96 -4.14 19.60
C THR A 119 -12.59 -3.74 19.08
N TYR A 120 -11.53 -4.51 19.35
CA TYR A 120 -10.20 -4.26 18.81
C TYR A 120 -10.19 -4.32 17.27
N ASN A 121 -10.79 -5.34 16.66
CA ASN A 121 -10.85 -5.43 15.19
C ASN A 121 -11.66 -4.29 14.56
N LYS A 122 -12.80 -3.94 15.17
CA LYS A 122 -13.60 -2.78 14.76
C LYS A 122 -12.81 -1.47 14.85
N TYR A 123 -12.00 -1.33 15.90
CA TYR A 123 -11.14 -0.16 16.09
C TYR A 123 -10.04 -0.09 15.03
N GLN A 124 -9.37 -1.22 14.74
CA GLN A 124 -8.38 -1.28 13.66
C GLN A 124 -8.99 -0.99 12.28
N GLN A 125 -10.19 -1.50 12.00
CA GLN A 125 -10.93 -1.12 10.78
C GLN A 125 -11.22 0.38 10.74
N HIS A 126 -11.72 0.96 11.84
CA HIS A 126 -11.97 2.39 11.91
C HIS A 126 -10.71 3.22 11.65
N LEU A 127 -9.54 2.81 12.17
CA LEU A 127 -8.27 3.48 11.90
C LEU A 127 -7.81 3.36 10.44
N ASN A 128 -8.08 2.21 9.79
CA ASN A 128 -7.78 2.00 8.38
C ASN A 128 -8.72 2.79 7.46
N ASP A 129 -9.97 2.98 7.86
CA ASP A 129 -10.98 3.74 7.10
C ASP A 129 -10.90 5.25 7.38
N LYS A 130 -10.14 5.67 8.40
CA LYS A 130 -9.95 7.08 8.74
C LYS A 130 -9.05 7.75 7.71
N ILE A 131 -9.56 8.86 7.17
CA ILE A 131 -8.79 9.79 6.35
C ILE A 131 -8.27 10.90 7.26
N TYR A 132 -6.96 11.04 7.34
CA TYR A 132 -6.27 12.04 8.15
C TYR A 132 -6.13 13.35 7.37
N SER A 133 -6.04 14.46 8.09
CA SER A 133 -5.67 15.76 7.53
C SER A 133 -4.14 15.93 7.55
N THR A 134 -3.62 16.88 6.78
CA THR A 134 -2.18 17.18 6.76
C THR A 134 -1.65 17.69 8.11
N SER A 135 -2.50 18.28 8.96
CA SER A 135 -2.14 18.72 10.31
C SER A 135 -2.11 17.61 11.36
N ASP A 136 -2.58 16.40 11.02
CA ASP A 136 -2.65 15.30 11.97
C ASP A 136 -1.29 14.61 12.13
N VAL A 137 -0.99 14.18 13.36
CA VAL A 137 0.07 13.20 13.61
C VAL A 137 -0.52 11.81 13.46
N ILE A 138 0.03 11.04 12.53
CA ILE A 138 -0.46 9.71 12.17
C ILE A 138 0.42 8.67 12.87
N ASN A 139 -0.21 7.86 13.71
CA ASN A 139 0.50 6.83 14.45
C ASN A 139 0.43 5.50 13.70
N PHE A 140 1.61 4.91 13.50
CA PHE A 140 1.81 3.51 13.16
C PHE A 140 2.34 2.77 14.39
N SER A 141 2.34 1.43 14.35
CA SER A 141 2.91 0.60 15.41
C SER A 141 4.33 1.02 15.82
N ASP A 142 5.20 1.29 14.85
CA ASP A 142 6.64 1.48 15.07
C ASP A 142 7.15 2.91 14.86
N PHE A 143 6.33 3.79 14.28
CA PHE A 143 6.71 5.18 14.01
C PHE A 143 5.51 6.11 14.00
N THR A 144 5.78 7.41 14.08
CA THR A 144 4.81 8.46 13.79
C THR A 144 5.16 9.15 12.49
N LEU A 145 4.13 9.49 11.72
CA LEU A 145 4.24 10.26 10.48
C LEU A 145 3.57 11.61 10.69
N SER A 146 4.27 12.69 10.35
CA SER A 146 3.70 14.03 10.28
C SER A 146 3.95 14.63 8.91
N ILE A 147 2.92 15.26 8.35
CA ILE A 147 3.00 15.93 7.07
C ILE A 147 3.20 17.42 7.33
N LYS A 148 4.17 18.03 6.66
CA LYS A 148 4.32 19.50 6.67
C LYS A 148 3.32 20.12 5.71
N GLU A 149 3.09 21.41 5.86
CA GLU A 149 2.16 22.14 5.00
C GLU A 149 2.48 21.90 3.51
N PRO A 150 1.51 21.40 2.72
CA PRO A 150 1.70 21.14 1.31
C PRO A 150 1.90 22.44 0.55
N SER A 151 2.80 22.45 -0.44
CA SER A 151 3.03 23.61 -1.30
C SER A 151 2.60 23.29 -2.72
N PHE A 152 1.75 24.13 -3.30
CA PHE A 152 1.39 24.09 -4.72
C PHE A 152 2.05 25.26 -5.45
N LYS A 153 2.90 24.96 -6.42
CA LYS A 153 3.61 25.96 -7.23
C LYS A 153 3.38 25.72 -8.72
N THR A 154 3.67 26.71 -9.54
CA THR A 154 3.71 26.53 -10.99
C THR A 154 4.69 25.42 -11.36
N VAL A 155 4.35 24.62 -12.36
CA VAL A 155 5.28 23.62 -12.90
C VAL A 155 6.42 24.34 -13.61
N GLU A 156 7.66 24.04 -13.24
CA GLU A 156 8.87 24.57 -13.87
C GLU A 156 9.51 23.47 -14.72
N ILE A 157 9.49 23.67 -16.05
CA ILE A 157 10.16 22.80 -17.02
C ILE A 157 11.35 23.59 -17.56
N ASN A 158 12.55 23.21 -17.14
CA ASN A 158 13.77 23.90 -17.54
C ASN A 158 14.23 23.41 -18.91
N VAL A 159 14.33 24.35 -19.86
CA VAL A 159 15.00 24.10 -21.14
C VAL A 159 16.50 24.36 -20.97
N PRO A 160 17.39 23.47 -21.46
CA PRO A 160 18.83 23.69 -21.39
C PRO A 160 19.26 25.03 -22.02
N GLN A 161 20.19 25.73 -21.38
CA GLN A 161 20.61 27.09 -21.78
C GLN A 161 21.20 27.17 -23.20
N ASP A 162 21.90 26.12 -23.63
CA ASP A 162 22.43 26.00 -24.99
C ASP A 162 21.30 25.94 -26.04
N LYS A 163 20.18 25.32 -25.70
CA LYS A 163 18.98 25.26 -26.55
C LYS A 163 18.22 26.57 -26.53
N VAL A 164 18.05 27.20 -25.36
CA VAL A 164 17.45 28.54 -25.23
C VAL A 164 18.23 29.56 -26.06
N SER A 165 19.56 29.52 -26.00
CA SER A 165 20.42 30.44 -26.75
C SER A 165 20.31 30.26 -28.27
N ARG A 166 20.02 29.04 -28.73
CA ARG A 166 19.99 28.71 -30.16
C ARG A 166 18.59 28.86 -30.77
N TYR A 167 17.57 28.45 -30.05
CA TYR A 167 16.20 28.32 -30.57
C TYR A 167 15.20 29.24 -29.86
N GLY A 168 15.59 29.92 -28.78
CA GLY A 168 14.70 30.72 -27.95
C GLY A 168 14.01 29.90 -26.85
N ASP A 169 13.48 30.62 -25.85
CA ASP A 169 12.81 30.05 -24.68
C ASP A 169 11.40 29.52 -25.02
N LEU A 170 10.74 28.87 -24.05
CA LEU A 170 9.39 28.30 -24.20
C LEU A 170 8.31 29.33 -24.57
N GLY A 171 8.52 30.60 -24.18
CA GLY A 171 7.56 31.68 -24.41
C GLY A 171 7.64 32.37 -25.77
N VAL A 172 8.62 32.01 -26.62
CA VAL A 172 8.85 32.69 -27.90
C VAL A 172 8.78 31.67 -29.03
N SER A 173 7.74 31.77 -29.86
CA SER A 173 7.65 30.97 -31.09
C SER A 173 8.70 31.43 -32.11
N GLU A 174 9.35 30.47 -32.75
CA GLU A 174 10.27 30.73 -33.85
C GLU A 174 9.53 31.03 -35.15
N ASP A 175 10.07 31.95 -35.95
CA ASP A 175 9.56 32.23 -37.30
C ASP A 175 10.11 31.18 -38.30
N CYS A 176 9.31 30.14 -38.55
CA CYS A 176 9.72 29.01 -39.38
C CYS A 176 9.83 29.31 -40.88
N SER A 177 9.37 30.49 -41.33
CA SER A 177 9.49 30.91 -42.73
C SER A 177 10.93 31.15 -43.18
N LYS A 178 11.87 31.27 -42.22
CA LYS A 178 13.30 31.52 -42.46
C LYS A 178 14.11 30.27 -42.80
N TYR A 179 13.52 29.09 -42.65
CA TYR A 179 14.20 27.81 -42.88
C TYR A 179 13.76 27.17 -44.20
N PRO A 180 14.64 26.43 -44.89
CA PRO A 180 14.29 25.69 -46.10
C PRO A 180 13.25 24.59 -45.81
N GLU A 181 12.41 24.29 -46.80
CA GLU A 181 11.45 23.17 -46.77
C GLU A 181 12.12 21.80 -46.95
N ASP A 182 13.45 21.73 -46.97
CA ASP A 182 14.17 20.48 -47.23
C ASP A 182 13.80 19.42 -46.18
N ASN A 183 13.36 18.26 -46.69
CA ASN A 183 12.92 17.12 -45.92
C ASN A 183 13.89 15.95 -46.02
N ASN A 184 15.05 16.13 -46.65
CA ASN A 184 16.09 15.12 -46.72
C ASN A 184 16.72 14.93 -45.34
N GLN A 185 16.07 14.10 -44.54
CA GLN A 185 16.69 13.53 -43.35
C GLN A 185 17.62 12.40 -43.76
N PRO A 186 18.77 12.26 -43.10
CA PRO A 186 19.62 11.13 -43.32
C PRO A 186 18.92 9.89 -42.78
N GLU A 187 18.85 8.84 -43.61
CA GLU A 187 18.32 7.56 -43.16
C GLU A 187 19.38 6.86 -42.30
N ASP A 188 18.93 6.29 -41.17
CA ASP A 188 19.73 5.30 -40.45
C ASP A 188 20.03 4.14 -41.40
N TYR A 189 21.29 3.72 -41.42
CA TYR A 189 21.70 2.64 -42.32
C TYR A 189 22.44 1.55 -41.57
N PHE A 190 22.22 0.32 -42.01
CA PHE A 190 22.95 -0.82 -41.52
C PHE A 190 24.31 -0.87 -42.21
N ASN A 191 25.39 -0.75 -41.43
CA ASN A 191 26.73 -0.83 -41.98
C ASN A 191 27.16 -2.31 -42.07
N GLU A 192 27.06 -2.87 -43.28
CA GLU A 192 27.38 -4.28 -43.56
C GLU A 192 28.81 -4.67 -43.18
N ALA A 193 29.77 -3.74 -43.29
CA ALA A 193 31.17 -4.01 -42.96
C ALA A 193 31.44 -4.14 -41.45
N THR A 194 30.62 -3.50 -40.62
CA THR A 194 30.75 -3.53 -39.15
C THR A 194 29.68 -4.36 -38.45
N GLY A 195 28.64 -4.78 -39.18
CA GLY A 195 27.50 -5.53 -38.64
C GLY A 195 26.66 -4.75 -37.63
N LYS A 196 26.74 -3.41 -37.66
CA LYS A 196 26.06 -2.52 -36.70
C LYS A 196 25.17 -1.52 -37.43
N TRP A 197 24.06 -1.17 -36.78
CA TRP A 197 23.29 0.01 -37.14
C TRP A 197 24.09 1.26 -36.85
N VAL A 198 24.17 2.15 -37.84
CA VAL A 198 24.72 3.49 -37.69
C VAL A 198 23.54 4.43 -37.56
N PHE A 199 23.31 4.89 -36.34
CA PHE A 199 22.29 5.89 -36.05
C PHE A 199 22.85 7.27 -36.39
N HIS A 200 22.09 8.07 -37.11
CA HIS A 200 22.44 9.47 -37.30
C HIS A 200 22.25 10.25 -35.99
N ASP A 201 23.23 11.09 -35.67
CA ASP A 201 23.10 12.07 -34.62
C ASP A 201 22.19 13.19 -35.14
N GLU A 202 20.89 13.06 -34.87
CA GLU A 202 19.85 14.01 -35.30
C GLU A 202 20.12 15.42 -34.78
N GLU A 203 20.70 15.55 -33.57
CA GLU A 203 21.05 16.85 -33.00
C GLU A 203 22.16 17.53 -33.81
N LYS A 204 23.19 16.76 -34.19
CA LYS A 204 24.26 17.24 -35.06
C LYS A 204 23.75 17.55 -36.46
N TRP A 205 22.86 16.72 -37.01
CA TRP A 205 22.29 16.95 -38.33
C TRP A 205 21.41 18.20 -38.37
N GLU A 206 20.49 18.36 -37.40
CA GLU A 206 19.63 19.55 -37.26
C GLU A 206 20.48 20.82 -37.13
N LYS A 207 21.59 20.74 -36.38
CA LYS A 207 22.53 21.85 -36.25
C LYS A 207 23.12 22.28 -37.58
N ASP A 208 23.49 21.33 -38.43
CA ASP A 208 24.15 21.58 -39.71
C ASP A 208 23.12 21.85 -40.83
N HIS A 209 21.87 21.41 -40.67
CA HIS A 209 20.78 21.49 -41.65
C HIS A 209 19.45 21.88 -40.98
N PRO A 210 19.29 23.11 -40.50
CA PRO A 210 18.04 23.53 -39.87
C PRO A 210 16.93 23.64 -40.92
N THR A 211 15.80 22.95 -40.71
CA THR A 211 14.68 22.90 -41.65
C THR A 211 13.42 23.53 -41.05
N ARG A 212 12.50 23.93 -41.94
CA ARG A 212 11.18 24.45 -41.55
C ARG A 212 10.43 23.46 -40.66
N ARG A 213 10.53 22.17 -40.98
CA ARG A 213 9.88 21.10 -40.24
C ARG A 213 10.35 20.99 -38.80
N TYR A 214 11.66 21.02 -38.54
CA TYR A 214 12.18 21.00 -37.16
C TYR A 214 11.77 22.26 -36.38
N CYS A 215 11.69 23.42 -37.04
CA CYS A 215 11.17 24.64 -36.41
C CYS A 215 9.69 24.52 -36.01
N GLU A 216 8.84 24.04 -36.92
CA GLU A 216 7.41 23.85 -36.66
C GLU A 216 7.21 22.88 -35.48
N TRP A 217 7.98 21.80 -35.45
CA TRP A 217 7.97 20.86 -34.33
C TRP A 217 8.37 21.51 -33.00
N ARG A 218 9.48 22.26 -32.94
CA ARG A 218 9.87 22.97 -31.70
C ARG A 218 8.74 23.89 -31.21
N ASN A 219 8.04 24.56 -32.12
CA ASN A 219 6.88 25.40 -31.77
C ASN A 219 5.68 24.59 -31.25
N ASP A 220 5.41 23.40 -31.82
CA ASP A 220 4.38 22.49 -31.32
C ASP A 220 4.73 21.95 -29.93
N SER A 221 5.97 21.52 -29.70
CA SER A 221 6.45 21.10 -28.38
C SER A 221 6.34 22.22 -27.36
N ARG A 222 6.73 23.47 -27.69
CA ARG A 222 6.51 24.64 -26.82
C ARG A 222 5.03 24.82 -26.46
N THR A 223 4.14 24.69 -27.44
CA THR A 223 2.69 24.81 -27.23
C THR A 223 2.18 23.73 -26.27
N SER A 224 2.61 22.48 -26.46
CA SER A 224 2.26 21.35 -25.59
C SER A 224 2.81 21.53 -24.17
N ILE A 225 4.07 21.95 -24.02
CA ILE A 225 4.70 22.25 -22.73
C ILE A 225 3.96 23.38 -22.01
N ASN A 226 3.69 24.50 -22.68
CA ASN A 226 2.97 25.63 -22.09
C ASN A 226 1.54 25.25 -21.70
N LYS A 227 0.86 24.44 -22.51
CA LYS A 227 -0.46 23.88 -22.18
C LYS A 227 -0.39 22.97 -20.96
N TYR A 228 0.65 22.14 -20.85
CA TYR A 228 0.86 21.29 -19.68
C TYR A 228 1.07 22.13 -18.41
N ILE A 229 1.98 23.11 -18.45
CA ILE A 229 2.26 24.02 -17.34
C ILE A 229 0.99 24.78 -16.92
N ALA A 230 0.19 25.26 -17.88
CA ALA A 230 -1.04 25.99 -17.58
C ALA A 230 -2.13 25.12 -16.92
N ASN A 231 -2.13 23.82 -17.17
CA ASN A 231 -3.15 22.90 -16.65
C ASN A 231 -2.72 22.16 -15.38
N ASN A 232 -1.47 22.31 -14.94
CA ASN A 232 -0.90 21.57 -13.81
C ASN A 232 -0.26 22.52 -12.78
N GLN A 233 -0.12 22.04 -11.54
CA GLN A 233 0.77 22.61 -10.54
C GLN A 233 1.66 21.53 -9.97
N ARG A 234 2.86 21.92 -9.54
CA ARG A 234 3.77 21.08 -8.77
C ARG A 234 3.33 21.08 -7.30
N LEU A 235 2.79 19.97 -6.84
CA LEU A 235 2.64 19.66 -5.42
C LEU A 235 4.02 19.26 -4.87
N THR A 236 4.43 19.91 -3.78
CA THR A 236 5.54 19.47 -2.93
C THR A 236 4.99 19.11 -1.56
N LEU A 237 5.19 17.86 -1.16
CA LEU A 237 4.75 17.31 0.12
C LEU A 237 5.97 16.87 0.92
N ASN A 238 6.28 17.62 1.97
CA ASN A 238 7.33 17.27 2.91
C ASN A 238 6.72 16.49 4.08
N TYR A 239 7.41 15.46 4.55
CA TYR A 239 6.95 14.65 5.67
C TYR A 239 8.10 14.26 6.58
N GLU A 240 7.77 13.92 7.82
CA GLU A 240 8.71 13.44 8.82
C GLU A 240 8.23 12.12 9.42
N LEU A 241 9.15 11.17 9.55
CA LEU A 241 8.96 9.85 10.13
C LEU A 241 9.81 9.77 11.40
N THR A 242 9.17 9.71 12.58
CA THR A 242 9.87 9.56 13.85
C THR A 242 9.72 8.14 14.38
N ALA A 243 10.83 7.43 14.49
CA ALA A 243 10.86 6.03 14.87
C ALA A 243 10.66 5.84 16.38
N ASN A 244 9.60 5.12 16.77
CA ASN A 244 9.32 4.74 18.16
C ASN A 244 10.04 3.42 18.54
N SER A 245 10.36 2.60 17.53
CA SER A 245 11.15 1.37 17.59
C SER A 245 12.16 1.36 16.42
N ASN A 246 12.89 0.26 16.20
CA ASN A 246 13.72 0.14 14.99
C ASN A 246 12.81 -0.21 13.81
N VAL A 247 12.83 0.63 12.78
CA VAL A 247 11.93 0.54 11.62
C VAL A 247 12.71 0.08 10.40
N ASP A 248 12.23 -0.99 9.76
CA ASP A 248 12.69 -1.42 8.45
C ASP A 248 12.01 -0.55 7.38
N SER A 249 12.77 0.37 6.79
CA SER A 249 12.26 1.33 5.81
C SER A 249 11.78 0.66 4.52
N SER A 250 12.29 -0.53 4.20
CA SER A 250 11.89 -1.28 3.00
C SER A 250 10.43 -1.74 3.04
N LYS A 251 9.84 -1.78 4.24
CA LYS A 251 8.43 -2.13 4.45
C LYS A 251 7.50 -0.92 4.43
N ILE A 252 8.05 0.29 4.34
CA ILE A 252 7.28 1.52 4.21
C ILE A 252 7.04 1.77 2.72
N SER A 253 5.77 1.79 2.32
CA SER A 253 5.36 2.20 0.98
C SER A 253 4.57 3.49 1.06
N ILE A 254 4.99 4.50 0.30
CA ILE A 254 4.32 5.80 0.23
C ILE A 254 3.99 6.10 -1.23
N SER A 255 2.75 6.52 -1.50
CA SER A 255 2.30 6.89 -2.84
C SER A 255 1.24 7.99 -2.78
N LEU A 256 1.19 8.84 -3.81
CA LEU A 256 0.10 9.80 -4.00
C LEU A 256 -0.98 9.23 -4.92
N LEU A 257 -2.23 9.48 -4.55
CA LEU A 257 -3.43 9.05 -5.27
C LEU A 257 -4.30 10.28 -5.57
N PRO A 258 -4.26 10.84 -6.78
CA PRO A 258 -5.16 11.92 -7.17
C PRO A 258 -6.59 11.38 -7.31
N ASP A 259 -7.58 12.22 -7.04
CA ASP A 259 -9.01 11.89 -7.18
C ASP A 259 -9.43 11.53 -8.62
N SER A 260 -8.64 11.95 -9.63
CA SER A 260 -8.79 11.54 -11.03
C SER A 260 -8.49 10.05 -11.27
N GLY A 261 -7.81 9.37 -10.35
CA GLY A 261 -7.36 7.99 -10.50
C GLY A 261 -6.17 7.80 -11.45
N ARG A 262 -5.59 8.89 -11.97
CA ARG A 262 -4.42 8.84 -12.86
C ARG A 262 -3.18 8.36 -12.12
N GLU A 263 -2.36 7.56 -12.81
CA GLU A 263 -1.03 7.21 -12.33
C GLU A 263 -0.06 8.39 -12.48
N LEU A 264 0.47 8.87 -11.35
CA LEU A 264 1.41 9.99 -11.33
C LEU A 264 2.83 9.61 -11.75
N LYS A 265 3.18 8.31 -11.72
CA LYS A 265 4.52 7.80 -12.03
C LYS A 265 4.80 7.67 -13.53
N THR A 266 3.79 7.83 -14.37
CA THR A 266 3.94 7.77 -15.82
C THR A 266 4.69 9.01 -16.29
N ASP A 267 5.79 8.80 -17.00
CA ASP A 267 6.55 9.88 -17.62
C ASP A 267 5.66 10.62 -18.63
N GLU A 268 5.79 11.95 -18.66
CA GLU A 268 5.06 12.77 -19.64
C GLU A 268 5.82 12.74 -20.97
N THR A 269 5.20 12.14 -21.98
CA THR A 269 5.77 11.97 -23.31
C THR A 269 5.06 12.84 -24.37
N HIS A 270 3.99 13.56 -24.00
CA HIS A 270 3.24 14.43 -24.93
C HIS A 270 3.98 15.72 -25.31
N PHE A 271 5.18 15.94 -24.77
CA PHE A 271 6.07 16.97 -25.31
C PHE A 271 6.53 16.64 -26.74
N ASP A 272 6.19 15.44 -27.26
CA ASP A 272 6.65 14.94 -28.56
C ASP A 272 5.69 14.17 -29.47
N TYR A 273 4.42 13.92 -29.14
CA TYR A 273 3.72 12.80 -29.80
C TYR A 273 2.45 13.12 -30.61
N ASP A 274 2.53 12.85 -31.93
CA ASP A 274 1.43 12.35 -32.77
C ASP A 274 1.83 10.96 -33.33
N SER A 275 1.12 9.90 -32.93
CA SER A 275 1.39 8.51 -33.39
C SER A 275 1.23 8.32 -34.88
N LEU A 276 0.40 9.12 -35.54
CA LEU A 276 0.20 9.03 -36.99
C LEU A 276 1.38 9.62 -37.76
N LEU A 277 2.24 10.37 -37.07
CA LEU A 277 3.48 10.92 -37.60
C LEU A 277 4.72 10.15 -37.08
N SER A 278 4.65 9.38 -35.99
CA SER A 278 5.80 8.98 -35.16
C SER A 278 6.56 7.70 -35.53
N ASP A 279 6.08 6.84 -36.42
CA ASP A 279 6.81 5.58 -36.74
C ASP A 279 8.15 5.82 -37.46
N ARG A 280 8.52 7.09 -37.72
CA ARG A 280 9.76 7.46 -38.44
C ARG A 280 10.61 8.54 -37.78
N TYR A 281 10.23 9.12 -36.65
CA TYR A 281 10.90 10.33 -36.14
C TYR A 281 11.17 10.24 -34.64
N VAL A 282 12.44 10.28 -34.26
CA VAL A 282 12.89 10.53 -32.89
C VAL A 282 13.11 12.05 -32.77
N PRO A 283 12.78 12.67 -31.64
CA PRO A 283 13.02 14.09 -31.42
C PRO A 283 14.50 14.39 -31.16
N PRO A 284 15.03 15.52 -31.64
CA PRO A 284 16.36 16.00 -31.23
C PRO A 284 16.40 16.43 -29.75
N PHE A 285 15.26 16.37 -29.05
CA PHE A 285 15.15 16.66 -27.62
C PHE A 285 14.47 15.50 -26.91
N ASN A 286 15.21 14.76 -26.09
CA ASN A 286 14.57 13.85 -25.15
C ASN A 286 13.98 14.66 -23.99
N TYR A 287 12.73 15.10 -24.13
CA TYR A 287 11.97 15.74 -23.06
C TYR A 287 11.23 14.72 -22.18
N ALA A 288 11.79 13.53 -21.93
CA ALA A 288 11.23 12.62 -20.94
C ALA A 288 11.17 13.33 -19.58
N TYR A 289 10.00 13.88 -19.28
CA TYR A 289 9.77 14.68 -18.11
C TYR A 289 9.08 13.83 -17.07
N LYS A 290 9.65 13.84 -15.86
CA LYS A 290 9.15 13.05 -14.75
C LYS A 290 8.25 13.93 -13.87
N PRO A 291 6.92 13.80 -13.99
CA PRO A 291 6.00 14.58 -13.16
C PRO A 291 6.10 14.20 -11.69
N TYR A 292 6.56 12.98 -11.38
CA TYR A 292 6.65 12.43 -10.03
C TYR A 292 8.09 12.13 -9.62
N SER A 293 8.44 12.55 -8.41
CA SER A 293 9.65 12.13 -7.72
C SER A 293 9.39 12.02 -6.22
N GLN A 294 10.14 11.14 -5.57
CA GLN A 294 10.02 10.88 -4.15
C GLN A 294 11.42 10.61 -3.60
N SER A 295 11.74 11.24 -2.47
CA SER A 295 13.00 10.99 -1.76
C SER A 295 13.07 9.56 -1.26
N ASP A 296 14.25 8.95 -1.35
CA ASP A 296 14.52 7.70 -0.66
C ASP A 296 14.52 7.94 0.87
N LEU A 297 13.92 7.01 1.61
CA LEU A 297 13.98 6.99 3.07
C LEU A 297 15.36 6.50 3.57
N GLY A 298 16.14 5.90 2.68
CA GLY A 298 17.41 5.26 2.97
C GLY A 298 17.22 3.91 3.66
N GLY A 299 18.25 3.45 4.37
CA GLY A 299 18.18 2.22 5.16
C GLY A 299 17.34 2.34 6.44
N ASP A 300 17.42 1.31 7.27
CA ASP A 300 16.66 1.21 8.53
C ASP A 300 16.76 2.46 9.41
N ILE A 301 15.66 2.77 10.08
CA ILE A 301 15.53 3.92 10.98
C ILE A 301 15.59 3.42 12.41
N ASN A 302 16.69 3.72 13.09
CA ASN A 302 16.85 3.36 14.50
C ASN A 302 15.87 4.14 15.39
N LYS A 303 15.49 3.53 16.52
CA LYS A 303 14.61 4.14 17.52
C LYS A 303 15.08 5.55 17.92
N GLY A 304 14.14 6.49 17.98
CA GLY A 304 14.35 7.88 18.35
C GLY A 304 14.89 8.77 17.23
N ILE A 305 15.15 8.20 16.04
CA ILE A 305 15.59 8.97 14.88
C ILE A 305 14.38 9.46 14.09
N THR A 306 14.45 10.73 13.69
CA THR A 306 13.52 11.33 12.73
C THR A 306 14.15 11.38 11.34
N ARG A 307 13.45 10.87 10.33
CA ARG A 307 13.80 11.01 8.92
C ARG A 307 12.84 11.97 8.24
N GLN A 308 13.37 12.83 7.38
CA GLN A 308 12.58 13.71 6.55
C GLN A 308 12.55 13.17 5.12
N GLY A 309 11.41 13.33 4.47
CA GLY A 309 11.25 13.00 3.06
C GLY A 309 10.42 14.05 2.32
N GLU A 310 10.53 14.01 1.00
CA GLU A 310 9.86 14.91 0.06
C GLU A 310 9.22 14.08 -1.06
N ILE A 311 7.99 14.42 -1.42
CA ILE A 311 7.36 13.98 -2.66
C ILE A 311 7.04 15.21 -3.49
N LYS A 312 7.41 15.16 -4.78
CA LYS A 312 7.09 16.17 -5.78
C LYS A 312 6.26 15.52 -6.86
N ALA A 313 5.06 16.04 -7.12
CA ALA A 313 4.15 15.50 -8.12
C ALA A 313 3.45 16.62 -8.88
N ASP A 314 3.34 16.48 -10.20
CA ASP A 314 2.47 17.36 -10.99
C ASP A 314 1.03 16.87 -10.93
N VAL A 315 0.19 17.75 -10.40
CA VAL A 315 -1.25 17.54 -10.19
C VAL A 315 -2.02 18.48 -11.11
N ARG A 316 -3.08 17.97 -11.74
CA ARG A 316 -3.91 18.76 -12.65
C ARG A 316 -4.75 19.75 -11.87
N ASN A 317 -5.01 20.92 -12.43
CA ASN A 317 -5.76 21.99 -11.75
C ASN A 317 -7.20 21.59 -11.36
N ASP A 318 -7.78 20.59 -12.03
CA ASP A 318 -9.09 20.02 -11.72
C ASP A 318 -9.07 18.94 -10.62
N GLU A 319 -7.90 18.39 -10.27
CA GLU A 319 -7.70 17.47 -9.14
C GLU A 319 -7.74 18.26 -7.82
N LYS A 320 -8.84 18.11 -7.07
CA LYS A 320 -9.11 18.89 -5.84
C LYS A 320 -8.53 18.24 -4.61
N ASN A 321 -8.48 16.91 -4.61
CA ASN A 321 -7.95 16.12 -3.51
C ASN A 321 -6.89 15.15 -4.01
N ILE A 322 -5.81 15.07 -3.23
CA ILE A 322 -4.74 14.11 -3.44
C ILE A 322 -4.55 13.36 -2.13
N ASP A 323 -4.79 12.05 -2.15
CA ASP A 323 -4.63 11.22 -0.97
C ASP A 323 -3.21 10.63 -0.93
N LEU A 324 -2.45 10.95 0.11
CA LEU A 324 -1.20 10.27 0.44
C LEU A 324 -1.53 8.94 1.10
N LYS A 325 -1.20 7.85 0.42
CA LYS A 325 -1.31 6.50 0.97
C LYS A 325 0.03 6.07 1.55
N VAL A 326 0.02 5.69 2.82
CA VAL A 326 1.17 5.10 3.50
C VAL A 326 0.81 3.71 4.01
N THR A 327 1.63 2.72 3.67
CA THR A 327 1.47 1.33 4.09
C THR A 327 2.72 0.87 4.83
N TYR A 328 2.53 0.20 5.97
CA TYR A 328 3.61 -0.39 6.78
C TYR A 328 3.09 -1.60 7.56
N ASN A 329 3.76 -2.76 7.49
CA ASN A 329 3.40 -3.98 8.23
C ASN A 329 1.89 -4.32 8.20
N GLY A 330 1.23 -4.14 7.04
CA GLY A 330 -0.21 -4.40 6.88
C GLY A 330 -1.13 -3.28 7.37
N GLU A 331 -0.62 -2.26 8.06
CA GLU A 331 -1.34 -1.03 8.35
C GLU A 331 -1.38 -0.14 7.11
N THR A 332 -2.52 0.49 6.86
CA THR A 332 -2.66 1.52 5.81
C THR A 332 -3.29 2.77 6.42
N ARG A 333 -2.73 3.92 6.09
CA ARG A 333 -3.24 5.24 6.47
C ARG A 333 -3.34 6.09 5.22
N LEU A 334 -4.42 6.86 5.13
CA LEU A 334 -4.66 7.81 4.05
C LEU A 334 -4.65 9.22 4.63
N VAL A 335 -3.85 10.11 4.04
CA VAL A 335 -3.83 11.53 4.40
C VAL A 335 -4.36 12.32 3.22
N ARG A 336 -5.43 13.07 3.42
CA ARG A 336 -6.00 13.92 2.37
C ARG A 336 -5.27 15.25 2.32
N VAL A 337 -4.68 15.52 1.17
CA VAL A 337 -4.13 16.82 0.79
C VAL A 337 -5.17 17.50 -0.07
N SER A 338 -5.84 18.50 0.50
CA SER A 338 -6.76 19.37 -0.25
C SER A 338 -6.02 20.62 -0.69
N ARG A 339 -6.39 21.12 -1.88
CA ARG A 339 -5.90 22.39 -2.43
C ARG A 339 -6.56 23.61 -1.81
#